data_AF-A0A0A6Y0V5-F1
#
_entry.id   AF-A0A0A6Y0V5-F1
#
_cell.length_a   1.000
_cell.length_b   1.000
_cell.length_c   1.000
_cell.angle_alpha   90.00
_cell.angle_beta   90.00
_cell.angle_gamma   90.00
#
_symmetry.space_group_name_H-M   'P 1'
#
loop_
_entity.id
_entity.type
_entity.pdbx_description
1 polymer ?
#
loop_
_entity_poly.entity_id
_entity_poly.type
_entity_poly.pdbx_seq_one_letter_code
_entity_poly.pdbx_strand_id
1 'polypeptide(L)'
;MLAVANSRVFFKDDPNIGLPFSAIVHGYQYPNGNSIGGQIIGSGSYILQGLTHIDRETGAGKPGPEWTVCASVVEVEFDRRDYTYRIVRASTVVDIGMVLNEKTARGQVTGAMSMGLAFGGRETFIFDKLGRVMNPQLRTYRPIHYGENPEYLVDFITTPQVDAPYGARGVGEHGILGMPAALGNSLSLAAEVSLHQLPLTPELIWRTKEALKNASL
;
A
#
# COMPACT_ATOMS: atom_id res chain seq x y z
N MET A 1 21.79 32.03 -14.69
CA MET A 1 20.37 31.74 -14.31
C MET A 1 20.29 31.57 -12.78
N LEU A 2 19.19 31.96 -12.12
CA LEU A 2 19.06 31.81 -10.65
C LEU A 2 18.67 30.38 -10.25
N ALA A 3 19.07 29.94 -9.06
CA ALA A 3 18.64 28.71 -8.41
C ALA A 3 18.17 28.98 -6.97
N VAL A 4 17.27 28.13 -6.47
CA VAL A 4 16.76 28.17 -5.10
C VAL A 4 17.07 26.83 -4.44
N ALA A 5 17.87 26.85 -3.38
CA ALA A 5 18.19 25.67 -2.57
C ALA A 5 18.69 26.11 -1.19
N ASN A 6 18.58 25.24 -0.18
CA ASN A 6 19.12 25.46 1.17
C ASN A 6 18.74 26.85 1.74
N SER A 7 17.48 27.25 1.56
CA SER A 7 16.96 28.55 2.00
C SER A 7 17.68 29.77 1.41
N ARG A 8 18.28 29.65 0.22
CA ARG A 8 18.96 30.74 -0.50
C ARG A 8 18.49 30.83 -1.96
N VAL A 9 18.61 32.03 -2.52
CA VAL A 9 18.53 32.30 -3.96
C VAL A 9 19.88 32.80 -4.44
N PHE A 10 20.49 32.13 -5.43
CA PHE A 10 21.86 32.41 -5.86
C PHE A 10 22.04 32.22 -7.38
N PHE A 11 23.13 32.75 -7.93
CA PHE A 11 23.50 32.53 -9.32
C PHE A 11 24.02 31.10 -9.51
N LYS A 12 23.45 30.35 -10.46
CA LYS A 12 23.92 28.98 -10.78
C LYS A 12 25.41 28.94 -11.14
N ASP A 13 25.89 29.99 -11.82
CA ASP A 13 27.25 30.08 -12.34
C ASP A 13 28.27 30.52 -11.27
N ASP A 14 27.80 31.17 -10.19
CA ASP A 14 28.60 31.48 -8.99
C ASP A 14 27.72 31.42 -7.73
N PRO A 15 27.64 30.26 -7.06
CA PRO A 15 26.77 30.07 -5.90
C PRO A 15 27.13 30.91 -4.66
N ASN A 16 28.30 31.55 -4.63
CA ASN A 16 28.67 32.44 -3.54
C ASN A 16 27.88 33.74 -3.58
N ILE A 17 27.45 34.15 -4.78
CA ILE A 17 26.69 35.36 -5.01
C ILE A 17 25.19 35.02 -4.91
N GLY A 18 24.59 35.41 -3.79
CA GLY A 18 23.17 35.18 -3.54
C GLY A 18 22.69 35.76 -2.23
N LEU A 19 21.39 35.63 -1.97
CA LEU A 19 20.71 36.16 -0.80
C LEU A 19 19.97 35.04 -0.05
N PRO A 20 19.79 35.15 1.28
CA PRO A 20 18.84 34.32 2.00
C PRO A 20 17.44 34.46 1.43
N PHE A 21 16.70 33.36 1.28
CA PHE A 21 15.32 33.38 0.79
C PHE A 21 14.41 34.23 1.70
N SER A 22 14.67 34.22 3.01
CA SER A 22 13.97 35.06 3.99
C SER A 22 14.11 36.56 3.72
N ALA A 23 15.20 36.99 3.07
CA ALA A 23 15.43 38.40 2.77
C ALA A 23 14.54 38.93 1.62
N ILE A 24 13.89 38.02 0.87
CA ILE A 24 13.12 38.37 -0.33
C ILE A 24 11.68 37.82 -0.33
N VAL A 25 11.29 37.03 0.69
CA VAL A 25 10.00 36.33 0.75
C VAL A 25 8.78 37.27 0.78
N HIS A 26 8.96 38.51 1.23
CA HIS A 26 7.92 39.55 1.28
C HIS A 26 8.04 40.58 0.14
N GLY A 27 8.86 40.28 -0.88
CA GLY A 27 9.34 41.28 -1.83
C GLY A 27 10.70 41.84 -1.43
N TYR A 28 11.25 42.73 -2.25
CA TYR A 28 12.54 43.37 -1.99
C TYR A 28 12.33 44.73 -1.31
N GLN A 29 12.90 44.92 -0.13
CA GLN A 29 12.87 46.21 0.57
C GLN A 29 14.15 46.99 0.27
N TYR A 30 14.02 48.20 -0.26
CA TYR A 30 15.12 49.13 -0.45
C TYR A 30 15.63 49.67 0.90
N PRO A 31 16.88 50.16 0.96
CA PRO A 31 17.43 50.78 2.17
C PRO A 31 16.61 51.95 2.74
N ASN A 32 15.78 52.60 1.92
CA ASN A 32 14.88 53.69 2.33
C ASN A 32 13.54 53.21 2.93
N GLY A 33 13.38 51.89 3.14
CA GLY A 33 12.18 51.29 3.71
C GLY A 33 11.07 50.96 2.70
N ASN A 34 11.19 51.42 1.45
CA ASN A 34 10.23 51.13 0.39
C ASN A 34 10.32 49.65 -0.06
N SER A 35 9.20 48.97 -0.24
CA SER A 35 9.17 47.56 -0.67
C SER A 35 8.59 47.44 -2.08
N ILE A 36 9.21 46.62 -2.92
CA ILE A 36 8.68 46.21 -4.22
C ILE A 36 8.18 44.78 -4.14
N GLY A 37 6.90 44.59 -4.48
CA GLY A 37 6.23 43.30 -4.53
C GLY A 37 4.75 43.43 -4.18
N GLY A 38 3.95 42.49 -4.66
CA GLY A 38 2.55 42.31 -4.27
C GLY A 38 2.35 40.94 -3.60
N GLN A 39 1.09 40.52 -3.44
CA GLN A 39 0.80 39.17 -2.97
C GLN A 39 1.41 38.11 -3.91
N ILE A 40 2.08 37.12 -3.34
CA ILE A 40 2.59 35.97 -4.08
C ILE A 40 1.44 34.97 -4.23
N ILE A 41 0.94 34.81 -5.46
CA ILE A 41 -0.10 33.83 -5.80
C ILE A 41 0.52 32.79 -6.73
N GLY A 42 0.44 31.52 -6.32
CA GLY A 42 0.79 30.37 -7.15
C GLY A 42 -0.45 29.58 -7.50
N SER A 43 -0.57 29.15 -8.76
CA SER A 43 -1.60 28.21 -9.21
C SER A 43 -0.93 27.11 -10.02
N GLY A 44 -1.36 25.86 -9.80
CA GLY A 44 -0.85 24.68 -10.50
C GLY A 44 -1.99 23.72 -10.78
N SER A 45 -1.94 23.05 -11.92
CA SER A 45 -2.88 22.01 -12.32
C SER A 45 -2.12 20.82 -12.88
N TYR A 46 -2.70 19.63 -12.72
CA TYR A 46 -2.18 18.39 -13.27
C TYR A 46 -3.33 17.56 -13.82
N ILE A 47 -3.13 16.98 -15.00
CA ILE A 47 -4.10 16.12 -15.67
C ILE A 47 -3.33 14.94 -16.26
N LEU A 48 -3.74 13.72 -15.91
CA LEU A 48 -3.22 12.49 -16.50
C LEU A 48 -3.54 12.45 -18.00
N GLN A 49 -2.52 12.23 -18.82
CA GLN A 49 -2.65 12.24 -20.28
C GLN A 49 -2.79 10.83 -20.84
N GLY A 50 -3.51 10.70 -21.95
CA GLY A 50 -3.59 9.44 -22.70
C GLY A 50 -4.39 8.32 -22.02
N LEU A 51 -5.30 8.66 -21.09
CA LEU A 51 -6.27 7.72 -20.55
C LEU A 51 -7.47 7.61 -21.48
N THR A 52 -8.03 6.41 -21.59
CA THR A 52 -9.30 6.17 -22.29
C THR A 52 -10.27 5.47 -21.35
N HIS A 53 -11.57 5.66 -21.59
CA HIS A 53 -12.58 4.86 -20.95
C HIS A 53 -12.44 3.39 -21.36
N ILE A 54 -12.93 2.51 -20.49
CA ILE A 54 -13.11 1.09 -20.81
C ILE A 54 -14.34 0.96 -21.70
N ASP A 55 -14.17 0.40 -22.89
CA ASP A 55 -15.25 -0.01 -23.77
C ASP A 55 -16.10 -1.09 -23.08
N ARG A 56 -17.42 -0.90 -23.04
CA ARG A 56 -18.32 -1.76 -22.25
C ARG A 56 -18.53 -3.15 -22.84
N GLU A 57 -18.37 -3.33 -24.16
CA GLU A 57 -18.60 -4.61 -24.82
C GLU A 57 -17.32 -5.45 -24.87
N THR A 58 -16.19 -4.80 -25.13
CA THR A 58 -14.89 -5.46 -25.35
C THR A 58 -13.97 -5.42 -24.14
N GLY A 59 -14.19 -4.50 -23.18
CA GLY A 59 -13.28 -4.26 -22.06
C GLY A 59 -11.99 -3.53 -22.44
N ALA A 60 -11.83 -3.12 -23.71
CA ALA A 60 -10.62 -2.46 -24.19
C ALA A 60 -10.55 -1.00 -23.68
N GLY A 61 -9.38 -0.59 -23.20
CA GLY A 61 -9.11 0.79 -22.81
C GLY A 61 -7.83 0.94 -21.99
N LYS A 62 -7.45 2.18 -21.70
CA LYS A 62 -6.30 2.55 -20.86
C LYS A 62 -6.78 3.36 -19.65
N PRO A 63 -7.23 2.70 -18.57
CA PRO A 63 -7.82 3.38 -17.41
C PRO A 63 -6.77 3.96 -16.44
N GLY A 64 -5.53 3.47 -16.51
CA GLY A 64 -4.44 3.86 -15.63
C GLY A 64 -3.22 4.36 -16.41
N PRO A 65 -2.46 5.31 -15.85
CA PRO A 65 -1.26 5.84 -16.51
C PRO A 65 -0.12 4.82 -16.54
N GLU A 66 0.07 4.10 -15.44
CA GLU A 66 1.06 3.04 -15.23
C GLU A 66 0.53 2.00 -14.25
N TRP A 67 1.22 0.86 -14.18
CA TRP A 67 0.87 -0.27 -13.30
C TRP A 67 1.98 -0.51 -12.29
N THR A 68 1.59 -0.65 -11.03
CA THR A 68 2.47 -1.11 -9.95
C THR A 68 2.37 -2.62 -9.83
N VAL A 69 3.50 -3.26 -9.59
CA VAL A 69 3.57 -4.69 -9.30
C VAL A 69 4.05 -4.92 -7.87
N CYS A 70 3.61 -6.03 -7.28
CA CYS A 70 4.06 -6.45 -5.96
C CYS A 70 4.28 -7.96 -5.91
N ALA A 71 5.26 -8.38 -5.12
CA ALA A 71 5.47 -9.77 -4.73
C ALA A 71 5.23 -9.89 -3.22
N SER A 72 4.52 -10.93 -2.81
CA SER A 72 4.11 -11.14 -1.42
C SER A 72 4.39 -12.58 -0.99
N VAL A 73 4.92 -12.74 0.22
CA VAL A 73 5.27 -14.04 0.81
C VAL A 73 4.78 -14.05 2.27
N VAL A 74 4.19 -15.17 2.69
CA VAL A 74 3.72 -15.38 4.07
C VAL A 74 4.26 -16.70 4.58
N GLU A 75 4.89 -16.68 5.75
CA GLU A 75 5.37 -17.86 6.46
C GLU A 75 4.45 -18.16 7.63
N VAL A 76 4.07 -19.43 7.77
CA VAL A 76 3.16 -19.90 8.82
C VAL A 76 3.74 -21.09 9.57
N GLU A 77 3.48 -21.15 10.86
CA GLU A 77 3.53 -22.38 11.66
C GLU A 77 2.13 -22.97 11.68
N PHE A 78 1.99 -24.25 11.35
CA PHE A 78 0.70 -24.93 11.20
C PHE A 78 0.64 -26.18 12.07
N ASP A 79 -0.38 -26.30 12.93
CA ASP A 79 -0.64 -27.52 13.70
C ASP A 79 -1.60 -28.43 12.94
N ARG A 80 -1.10 -29.61 12.54
CA ARG A 80 -1.86 -30.60 11.77
C ARG A 80 -2.95 -31.31 12.58
N ARG A 81 -2.94 -31.19 13.91
CA ARG A 81 -3.89 -31.89 14.79
C ARG A 81 -5.22 -31.16 14.86
N ASP A 82 -5.19 -29.83 14.95
CA ASP A 82 -6.38 -28.98 15.11
C ASP A 82 -6.51 -27.89 14.03
N TYR A 83 -5.63 -27.90 13.02
CA TYR A 83 -5.62 -26.99 11.87
C TYR A 83 -5.44 -25.52 12.26
N THR A 84 -4.97 -25.25 13.48
CA THR A 84 -4.59 -23.91 13.91
C THR A 84 -3.26 -23.49 13.29
N TYR A 85 -3.05 -22.18 13.20
CA TYR A 85 -1.80 -21.65 12.66
C TYR A 85 -1.43 -20.30 13.27
N ARG A 86 -0.14 -20.00 13.20
CA ARG A 86 0.44 -18.70 13.54
C ARG A 86 1.17 -18.16 12.33
N ILE A 87 0.96 -16.87 12.04
CA ILE A 87 1.72 -16.17 11.00
C ILE A 87 3.04 -15.74 11.62
N VAL A 88 4.16 -16.20 11.08
CA VAL A 88 5.50 -15.97 11.64
C VAL A 88 6.14 -14.75 10.99
N ARG A 89 6.06 -14.68 9.65
CA ARG A 89 6.66 -13.62 8.85
C ARG A 89 5.76 -13.29 7.67
N ALA A 90 5.68 -12.02 7.31
CA ALA A 90 5.05 -11.55 6.08
C ALA A 90 6.01 -10.60 5.37
N SER A 91 6.26 -10.84 4.08
CA SER A 91 7.21 -10.08 3.28
C SER A 91 6.56 -9.55 2.02
N THR A 92 6.80 -8.29 1.67
CA THR A 92 6.37 -7.70 0.41
C THR A 92 7.48 -6.87 -0.22
N VAL A 93 7.64 -7.04 -1.52
CA VAL A 93 8.40 -6.11 -2.36
C VAL A 93 7.43 -5.44 -3.32
N VAL A 94 7.43 -4.11 -3.38
CA VAL A 94 6.47 -3.35 -4.20
C VAL A 94 7.16 -2.27 -5.03
N ASP A 95 6.74 -2.13 -6.28
CA ASP A 95 7.24 -1.11 -7.22
C ASP A 95 6.37 0.14 -7.20
N ILE A 96 6.69 1.09 -6.34
CA ILE A 96 5.96 2.37 -6.22
C ILE A 96 6.63 3.52 -6.97
N GLY A 97 7.46 3.19 -7.96
CA GLY A 97 8.34 4.13 -8.61
C GLY A 97 9.35 4.74 -7.65
N MET A 98 9.50 6.07 -7.66
CA MET A 98 10.42 6.74 -6.74
C MET A 98 9.83 6.87 -5.34
N VAL A 99 10.54 6.32 -4.35
CA VAL A 99 10.13 6.40 -2.95
C VAL A 99 10.47 7.78 -2.38
N LEU A 100 9.45 8.62 -2.17
CA LEU A 100 9.64 9.99 -1.66
C LEU A 100 9.97 10.04 -0.18
N ASN A 101 9.34 9.17 0.62
CA ASN A 101 9.57 9.05 2.04
C ASN A 101 9.50 7.58 2.44
N GLU A 102 10.66 6.98 2.63
CA GLU A 102 10.79 5.55 2.90
C GLU A 102 10.10 5.13 4.20
N LYS A 103 10.22 5.94 5.27
CA LYS A 103 9.61 5.63 6.57
C LYS A 103 8.08 5.57 6.48
N THR A 104 7.47 6.57 5.83
CA THR A 104 6.01 6.60 5.66
C THR A 104 5.54 5.52 4.71
N ALA A 105 6.25 5.30 3.59
CA ALA A 105 5.92 4.23 2.65
C ALA A 105 5.95 2.85 3.32
N ARG A 106 7.00 2.57 4.10
CA ARG A 106 7.15 1.32 4.87
C ARG A 106 6.01 1.12 5.86
N GLY A 107 5.61 2.19 6.57
CA GLY A 107 4.47 2.16 7.48
C GLY A 107 3.14 1.89 6.78
N GLN A 108 2.90 2.52 5.61
CA GLN A 108 1.69 2.30 4.81
C GLN A 108 1.59 0.86 4.32
N VAL A 109 2.67 0.32 3.74
CA VAL A 109 2.69 -1.07 3.27
C VAL A 109 2.51 -2.03 4.44
N THR A 110 3.19 -1.82 5.57
CA THR A 110 3.04 -2.67 6.76
C THR A 110 1.60 -2.71 7.28
N GLY A 111 0.93 -1.55 7.37
CA GLY A 111 -0.47 -1.48 7.79
C GLY A 111 -1.40 -2.20 6.82
N ALA A 112 -1.20 -2.01 5.52
CA ALA A 112 -1.96 -2.71 4.48
C ALA A 112 -1.71 -4.23 4.50
N MET A 113 -0.47 -4.66 4.79
CA MET A 113 -0.16 -6.09 4.96
C MET A 113 -0.92 -6.69 6.12
N SER A 114 -0.93 -6.02 7.28
CA SER A 114 -1.73 -6.44 8.44
C SER A 114 -3.21 -6.56 8.09
N MET A 115 -3.77 -5.58 7.38
CA MET A 115 -5.16 -5.59 6.93
C MET A 115 -5.44 -6.78 6.00
N GLY A 116 -4.54 -7.07 5.06
CA GLY A 116 -4.68 -8.20 4.14
C GLY A 116 -4.58 -9.57 4.81
N LEU A 117 -3.68 -9.74 5.78
CA LEU A 117 -3.59 -10.97 6.56
C LEU A 117 -4.84 -11.17 7.42
N ALA A 118 -5.37 -10.09 7.99
CA ALA A 118 -6.59 -10.15 8.80
C ALA A 118 -7.81 -10.53 7.94
N PHE A 119 -7.97 -9.89 6.77
CA PHE A 119 -8.98 -10.24 5.77
C PHE A 119 -8.86 -11.69 5.30
N GLY A 120 -7.64 -12.15 4.99
CA GLY A 120 -7.40 -13.52 4.56
C GLY A 120 -7.67 -14.56 5.64
N GLY A 121 -7.36 -14.27 6.90
CA GLY A 121 -7.37 -15.27 7.97
C GLY A 121 -8.63 -15.30 8.85
N ARG A 122 -9.28 -14.15 9.10
CA ARG A 122 -10.25 -14.04 10.20
C ARG A 122 -11.36 -13.00 10.04
N GLU A 123 -11.14 -11.91 9.31
CA GLU A 123 -12.10 -10.83 9.19
C GLU A 123 -13.15 -11.14 8.10
N THR A 124 -14.41 -11.31 8.52
CA THR A 124 -15.55 -11.44 7.61
C THR A 124 -16.83 -10.99 8.30
N PHE A 125 -17.86 -10.66 7.53
CA PHE A 125 -19.20 -10.40 8.06
C PHE A 125 -20.03 -11.67 8.05
N ILE A 126 -20.68 -11.95 9.18
CA ILE A 126 -21.63 -13.05 9.32
C ILE A 126 -23.03 -12.45 9.23
N PHE A 127 -23.88 -13.02 8.38
CA PHE A 127 -25.25 -12.54 8.19
C PHE A 127 -26.28 -13.56 8.67
N ASP A 128 -27.39 -13.10 9.26
CA ASP A 128 -28.55 -13.94 9.51
C ASP A 128 -29.41 -14.14 8.24
N LYS A 129 -30.49 -14.93 8.37
CA LYS A 129 -31.45 -15.18 7.27
C LYS A 129 -32.16 -13.92 6.75
N LEU A 130 -32.10 -12.81 7.50
CA LEU A 130 -32.70 -11.53 7.15
C LEU A 130 -31.66 -10.52 6.64
N GLY A 131 -30.40 -10.94 6.46
CA GLY A 131 -29.32 -10.08 5.97
C GLY A 131 -28.73 -9.14 7.02
N ARG A 132 -28.96 -9.38 8.32
CA ARG A 132 -28.41 -8.55 9.39
C ARG A 132 -27.02 -9.03 9.78
N VAL A 133 -26.10 -8.09 10.03
CA VAL A 133 -24.74 -8.40 10.49
C VAL A 133 -24.79 -8.92 11.93
N MET A 134 -24.31 -10.15 12.13
CA MET A 134 -24.31 -10.86 13.41
C MET A 134 -23.07 -10.60 14.26
N ASN A 135 -22.01 -10.07 13.66
CA ASN A 135 -20.75 -9.74 14.34
C ASN A 135 -20.36 -8.25 14.22
N PRO A 136 -21.21 -7.29 14.63
CA PRO A 136 -20.93 -5.86 14.43
C PRO A 136 -19.94 -5.26 15.45
N GLN A 137 -19.40 -6.05 16.37
CA GLN A 137 -18.58 -5.58 17.49
C GLN A 137 -17.16 -6.11 17.37
N LEU A 138 -16.13 -5.36 17.79
CA LEU A 138 -14.73 -5.79 17.73
C LEU A 138 -14.39 -7.03 18.58
N ARG A 139 -15.31 -7.48 19.44
CA ARG A 139 -15.20 -8.76 20.15
C ARG A 139 -15.49 -9.96 19.22
N THR A 140 -16.39 -9.77 18.26
CA THR A 140 -16.92 -10.80 17.36
C THR A 140 -16.38 -10.66 15.93
N TYR A 141 -16.08 -9.44 15.47
CA TYR A 141 -15.23 -9.15 14.33
C TYR A 141 -13.82 -8.94 14.84
N ARG A 142 -12.88 -9.83 14.49
CA ARG A 142 -11.58 -9.92 15.16
C ARG A 142 -10.44 -9.53 14.21
N PRO A 143 -9.98 -8.27 14.24
CA PRO A 143 -8.72 -7.92 13.62
C PRO A 143 -7.52 -8.64 14.24
N ILE A 144 -6.36 -8.49 13.62
CA ILE A 144 -5.09 -8.94 14.22
C ILE A 144 -4.81 -8.09 15.46
N HIS A 145 -4.66 -8.74 16.62
CA HIS A 145 -4.25 -8.04 17.83
C HIS A 145 -2.75 -7.73 17.81
N TYR A 146 -2.34 -6.76 18.64
CA TYR A 146 -0.94 -6.32 18.74
C TYR A 146 0.06 -7.48 18.87
N GLY A 147 -0.21 -8.45 19.75
CA GLY A 147 0.68 -9.61 19.99
C GLY A 147 0.59 -10.73 18.94
N GLU A 148 -0.27 -10.60 17.93
CA GLU A 148 -0.44 -11.59 16.86
C GLU A 148 0.19 -11.12 15.53
N ASN A 149 0.79 -9.93 15.52
CA ASN A 149 1.47 -9.41 14.33
C ASN A 149 2.73 -10.26 14.04
N PRO A 150 2.92 -10.72 12.78
CA PRO A 150 4.17 -11.33 12.36
C PRO A 150 5.29 -10.29 12.25
N GLU A 151 6.50 -10.77 12.01
CA GLU A 151 7.57 -9.91 11.49
C GLU A 151 7.21 -9.45 10.07
N TYR A 152 7.10 -8.13 9.88
CA TYR A 152 6.83 -7.52 8.58
C TYR A 152 8.13 -7.07 7.90
N LEU A 153 8.39 -7.62 6.72
CA LEU A 153 9.50 -7.20 5.85
C LEU A 153 8.94 -6.48 4.62
N VAL A 154 9.39 -5.25 4.40
CA VAL A 154 8.95 -4.44 3.26
C VAL A 154 10.17 -3.99 2.49
N ASP A 155 10.14 -4.12 1.17
CA ASP A 155 11.15 -3.54 0.30
C ASP A 155 10.52 -2.89 -0.92
N PHE A 156 11.29 -2.04 -1.60
CA PHE A 156 10.83 -1.24 -2.71
C PHE A 156 11.67 -1.47 -3.96
N ILE A 157 11.00 -1.61 -5.09
CA ILE A 157 11.64 -1.48 -6.40
C ILE A 157 11.43 -0.05 -6.88
N THR A 158 12.47 0.52 -7.48
CA THR A 158 12.44 1.88 -8.02
C THR A 158 12.34 1.86 -9.53
N THR A 159 11.15 2.09 -10.07
CA THR A 159 10.93 2.40 -11.50
C THR A 159 10.25 3.76 -11.67
N PRO A 160 11.01 4.87 -11.79
CA PRO A 160 10.42 6.21 -11.78
C PRO A 160 9.37 6.40 -12.89
N GLN A 161 8.17 6.85 -12.51
CA GLN A 161 7.10 7.19 -13.44
C GLN A 161 7.40 8.54 -14.11
N VAL A 162 7.56 8.55 -15.43
CA VAL A 162 8.07 9.72 -16.17
C VAL A 162 7.19 10.96 -16.04
N ASP A 163 5.87 10.78 -16.01
CA ASP A 163 4.87 11.85 -15.98
C ASP A 163 4.35 12.16 -14.56
N ALA A 164 4.99 11.59 -13.53
CA ALA A 164 4.63 11.79 -12.13
C ALA A 164 5.60 12.72 -11.38
N PRO A 165 5.13 13.43 -10.35
CA PRO A 165 5.99 14.27 -9.53
C PRO A 165 7.12 13.45 -8.91
N TYR A 166 8.36 13.83 -9.24
CA TYR A 166 9.58 13.16 -8.78
C TYR A 166 9.65 11.66 -9.11
N GLY A 167 8.87 11.17 -10.08
CA GLY A 167 8.87 9.76 -10.44
C GLY A 167 8.04 8.83 -9.53
N ALA A 168 7.26 9.39 -8.60
CA ALA A 168 6.55 8.60 -7.60
C ALA A 168 5.21 8.03 -8.10
N ARG A 169 4.82 6.85 -7.59
CA ARG A 169 3.48 6.27 -7.75
C ARG A 169 2.76 6.18 -6.42
N GLY A 170 1.44 5.98 -6.47
CA GLY A 170 0.62 5.75 -5.28
C GLY A 170 0.99 4.43 -4.58
N VAL A 171 1.00 4.41 -3.24
CA VAL A 171 1.33 3.21 -2.43
C VAL A 171 0.16 2.66 -1.62
N GLY A 172 -0.90 3.45 -1.42
CA GLY A 172 -1.92 3.20 -0.38
C GLY A 172 -2.58 1.82 -0.39
N GLU A 173 -2.79 1.23 -1.56
CA GLU A 173 -3.55 -0.03 -1.69
C GLU A 173 -2.65 -1.25 -1.90
N HIS A 174 -1.37 -1.05 -2.26
CA HIS A 174 -0.57 -2.15 -2.81
C HIS A 174 -0.17 -3.20 -1.77
N GLY A 175 -0.01 -2.81 -0.50
CA GLY A 175 0.44 -3.73 0.55
C GLY A 175 -0.59 -4.79 0.97
N ILE A 176 -1.88 -4.59 0.65
CA ILE A 176 -2.93 -5.57 0.99
C ILE A 176 -3.08 -6.66 -0.08
N LEU A 177 -2.89 -6.33 -1.37
CA LEU A 177 -3.34 -7.13 -2.51
C LEU A 177 -2.89 -8.59 -2.48
N GLY A 178 -1.60 -8.82 -2.23
CA GLY A 178 -1.01 -10.17 -2.28
C GLY A 178 -1.13 -10.98 -0.99
N MET A 179 -1.46 -10.35 0.15
CA MET A 179 -1.42 -11.01 1.46
C MET A 179 -2.43 -12.16 1.62
N PRO A 180 -3.72 -12.03 1.25
CA PRO A 180 -4.68 -13.12 1.40
C PRO A 180 -4.29 -14.33 0.55
N ALA A 181 -3.83 -14.10 -0.67
CA ALA A 181 -3.39 -15.15 -1.59
C ALA A 181 -2.12 -15.85 -1.10
N ALA A 182 -1.13 -15.07 -0.63
CA ALA A 182 0.09 -15.63 -0.06
C ALA A 182 -0.18 -16.49 1.18
N LEU A 183 -1.06 -16.03 2.08
CA LEU A 183 -1.51 -16.83 3.23
C LEU A 183 -2.22 -18.11 2.79
N GLY A 184 -3.14 -18.01 1.82
CA GLY A 184 -3.85 -19.16 1.25
C GLY A 184 -2.90 -20.19 0.63
N ASN A 185 -1.90 -19.76 -0.11
CA ASN A 185 -0.88 -20.63 -0.71
C ASN A 185 -0.07 -21.37 0.37
N SER A 186 0.40 -20.65 1.39
CA SER A 186 1.20 -21.25 2.47
C SER A 186 0.40 -22.25 3.30
N LEU A 187 -0.87 -21.94 3.60
CA LEU A 187 -1.76 -22.87 4.31
C LEU A 187 -2.18 -24.05 3.43
N SER A 188 -2.38 -23.84 2.12
CA SER A 188 -2.69 -24.93 1.19
C SER A 188 -1.55 -25.95 1.13
N LEU A 189 -0.30 -25.45 1.09
CA LEU A 189 0.89 -26.29 1.18
C LEU A 189 0.97 -27.02 2.52
N ALA A 190 0.78 -26.31 3.64
CA ALA A 190 0.91 -26.89 4.98
C ALA A 190 -0.17 -27.95 5.30
N ALA A 191 -1.41 -27.70 4.86
CA ALA A 191 -2.55 -28.59 5.03
C ALA A 191 -2.66 -29.67 3.94
N GLU A 192 -1.84 -29.58 2.88
CA GLU A 192 -1.84 -30.48 1.72
C GLU A 192 -3.25 -30.59 1.10
N VAL A 193 -3.90 -29.45 0.90
CA VAL A 193 -5.21 -29.31 0.26
C VAL A 193 -5.35 -27.92 -0.33
N SER A 194 -6.04 -27.79 -1.46
CA SER A 194 -6.22 -26.49 -2.11
C SER A 194 -7.26 -25.63 -1.39
N LEU A 195 -6.85 -24.47 -0.87
CA LEU A 195 -7.73 -23.53 -0.16
C LEU A 195 -8.06 -22.33 -1.06
N HIS A 196 -9.33 -22.17 -1.42
CA HIS A 196 -9.81 -21.13 -2.34
C HIS A 196 -10.94 -20.27 -1.77
N GLN A 197 -11.22 -20.41 -0.48
CA GLN A 197 -12.26 -19.67 0.21
C GLN A 197 -11.65 -18.94 1.40
N LEU A 198 -12.07 -17.68 1.58
CA LEU A 198 -11.71 -16.86 2.72
C LEU A 198 -12.95 -16.70 3.62
N PRO A 199 -12.77 -16.49 4.92
CA PRO A 199 -11.48 -16.46 5.64
C PRO A 199 -10.93 -17.87 5.92
N LEU A 200 -9.61 -17.99 5.95
CA LEU A 200 -8.85 -19.23 6.19
C LEU A 200 -8.87 -19.59 7.69
N THR A 201 -10.04 -19.93 8.23
CA THR A 201 -10.19 -20.36 9.62
C THR A 201 -9.79 -21.83 9.81
N PRO A 202 -9.37 -22.25 11.01
CA PRO A 202 -9.08 -23.67 11.29
C PRO A 202 -10.24 -24.60 10.91
N GLU A 203 -11.48 -24.17 11.18
CA GLU A 203 -12.69 -24.91 10.81
C GLU A 203 -12.84 -25.07 9.29
N LEU A 204 -12.60 -24.02 8.50
CA LEU A 204 -12.66 -24.10 7.06
C LEU A 204 -11.60 -25.07 6.53
N ILE A 205 -10.35 -24.92 6.98
CA ILE A 205 -9.23 -25.77 6.53
C ILE A 205 -9.51 -27.24 6.85
N TRP A 206 -9.98 -27.54 8.08
CA TRP A 206 -10.38 -28.88 8.48
C TRP A 206 -11.49 -29.45 7.58
N ARG A 207 -12.59 -28.71 7.39
CA ARG A 207 -13.71 -29.14 6.54
C ARG A 207 -13.25 -29.43 5.11
N THR A 208 -12.42 -28.57 4.53
CA THR A 208 -11.88 -28.76 3.18
C THR A 208 -11.01 -30.03 3.11
N LYS A 209 -10.17 -30.28 4.11
CA LYS A 209 -9.32 -31.48 4.17
C LYS A 209 -10.13 -32.77 4.31
N GLU A 210 -11.13 -32.80 5.19
CA GLU A 210 -11.95 -33.99 5.42
C GLU A 210 -12.87 -34.30 4.22
N ALA A 211 -13.41 -33.27 3.56
CA ALA A 211 -14.19 -33.48 2.34
C ALA A 211 -13.38 -34.18 1.24
N LEU A 212 -12.09 -33.84 1.10
CA LEU A 212 -11.19 -34.50 0.15
C LEU A 212 -10.94 -35.98 0.50
N LYS A 213 -10.75 -36.29 1.78
CA LYS A 213 -10.58 -37.69 2.24
C LYS A 213 -11.81 -38.54 1.91
N ASN A 214 -13.00 -38.01 2.16
CA ASN A 214 -14.26 -38.72 1.92
C ASN A 214 -14.58 -38.89 0.43
N ALA A 215 -14.06 -38.01 -0.44
CA ALA A 215 -14.20 -38.15 -1.90
C ALA A 215 -13.18 -39.13 -2.50
N SER A 216 -12.17 -39.55 -1.74
CA SER A 216 -11.12 -40.47 -2.16
C SER A 216 -11.37 -41.92 -1.72
N LEU A 217 -12.48 -42.16 -1.01
CA LEU A 217 -12.98 -43.46 -0.54
C LEU A 217 -14.19 -43.87 -1.39
#